data_AF-A0A2E0LA36-F1
#
_entry.id   AF-A0A2E0LA36-F1
#
_cell.length_a   1.000
_cell.length_b   1.000
_cell.length_c   1.000
_cell.angle_alpha   90.00
_cell.angle_beta   90.00
_cell.angle_gamma   90.00
#
_symmetry.space_group_name_H-M   'P 1'
#
loop_
_entity.id
_entity.type
_entity.pdbx_description
1 polymer ?
#
loop_
_entity_poly.entity_id
_entity_poly.type
_entity_poly.pdbx_seq_one_letter_code
_entity_poly.pdbx_strand_id
1 'polypeptide(L)'
;MGLAFAATSASAQTLACSINAPASIDENQTLTITFECDDIPAPGVFGVELDHSVDATSITASSGGLKVGVPTVEYIASRGSTSDAYTDGNIFDTLATIDLKNLHDETGGLYVVSLNNESGAQTPATGSKTISSTSYYLPQPGTLTINVDNFILGDQNGQQLADDHTITSVNITVNDLPLASLVGNIEREAYDGTNTDLTALTITIDDAAPVSVVEDAGGDGADFTYAETLALTSTLVVDADSHLGCTDATFALLDEDNTLGTLVLLAGDVNDDDTINITDSTAIGLDFGNAMLADEAVDINDDQIINVLDLIHVGRNYAETAGTCSFS
;
A
#
# COMPACT_ATOMS: atom_id res chain seq x y z
N MET A 1 66.34 32.94 19.96
CA MET A 1 65.05 32.40 20.46
C MET A 1 64.49 31.50 19.39
N GLY A 2 64.60 30.18 19.54
CA GLY A 2 64.03 29.21 18.59
C GLY A 2 62.63 28.84 19.05
N LEU A 3 61.61 29.19 18.25
CA LEU A 3 60.26 28.69 18.44
C LEU A 3 60.21 27.24 17.94
N ALA A 4 60.12 26.30 18.88
CA ALA A 4 59.77 24.92 18.57
C ALA A 4 58.27 24.87 18.31
N PHE A 5 57.86 24.64 17.06
CA PHE A 5 56.49 24.24 16.74
C PHE A 5 56.34 22.77 17.15
N ALA A 6 55.55 22.52 18.19
CA ALA A 6 55.08 21.17 18.48
C ALA A 6 54.13 20.77 17.35
N ALA A 7 54.58 19.86 16.48
CA ALA A 7 53.69 19.21 15.53
C ALA A 7 52.71 18.36 16.35
N THR A 8 51.48 18.86 16.51
CA THR A 8 50.36 18.04 16.95
C THR A 8 50.13 16.98 15.88
N SER A 9 50.46 15.72 16.20
CA SER A 9 50.05 14.59 15.37
C SER A 9 48.53 14.55 15.37
N ALA A 10 47.92 14.93 14.25
CA ALA A 10 46.50 14.68 14.04
C ALA A 10 46.29 13.17 14.13
N SER A 11 45.34 12.72 14.95
CA SER A 11 44.88 11.33 14.89
C SER A 11 44.41 11.08 13.46
N ALA A 12 44.88 10.01 12.83
CA ALA A 12 44.35 9.59 11.54
C ALA A 12 42.84 9.40 11.73
N GLN A 13 42.03 10.22 11.03
CA GLN A 13 40.59 10.01 10.97
C GLN A 13 40.36 8.70 10.21
N THR A 14 39.57 7.82 10.80
CA THR A 14 39.15 6.58 10.17
C THR A 14 37.86 6.87 9.43
N LEU A 15 37.93 6.87 8.09
CA LEU A 15 36.75 6.88 7.24
C LEU A 15 35.88 5.67 7.60
N ALA A 16 34.60 5.91 7.87
CA ALA A 16 33.65 4.88 8.24
C ALA A 16 32.42 4.96 7.33
N CYS A 17 32.07 3.85 6.67
CA CYS A 17 30.90 3.78 5.81
C CYS A 17 29.89 2.77 6.33
N SER A 18 28.60 3.04 6.14
CA SER A 18 27.50 2.24 6.66
C SER A 18 26.30 2.23 5.71
N ILE A 19 25.42 1.25 5.92
CA ILE A 19 24.08 1.23 5.35
C ILE A 19 23.15 1.77 6.43
N ASN A 20 22.38 2.81 6.11
CA ASN A 20 21.31 3.32 6.94
C ASN A 20 19.95 2.87 6.37
N ALA A 21 19.27 2.03 7.14
CA ALA A 21 17.98 1.43 6.83
C ALA A 21 17.22 1.13 8.14
N PRO A 22 15.87 1.08 8.12
CA PRO A 22 15.09 0.67 9.28
C PRO A 22 15.35 -0.81 9.62
N ALA A 23 15.25 -1.17 10.91
CA ALA A 23 15.39 -2.55 11.35
C ALA A 23 14.19 -3.43 10.95
N SER A 24 13.01 -2.83 10.76
CA SER A 24 11.80 -3.49 10.31
C SER A 24 10.94 -2.55 9.47
N ILE A 25 10.13 -3.12 8.58
CA ILE A 25 9.15 -2.43 7.75
C ILE A 25 7.96 -3.36 7.53
N ASP A 26 6.76 -2.82 7.34
CA ASP A 26 5.60 -3.66 7.02
C ASP A 26 5.60 -4.02 5.52
N GLU A 27 5.04 -5.18 5.17
CA GLU A 27 4.85 -5.52 3.76
C GLU A 27 3.97 -4.49 3.02
N ASN A 28 4.03 -4.50 1.69
CA ASN A 28 3.42 -3.52 0.80
C ASN A 28 3.89 -2.07 1.00
N GLN A 29 4.94 -1.83 1.79
CA GLN A 29 5.63 -0.55 1.89
C GLN A 29 6.88 -0.48 1.00
N THR A 30 7.36 0.74 0.75
CA THR A 30 8.64 0.99 0.09
C THR A 30 9.74 1.20 1.13
N LEU A 31 10.73 0.31 1.12
CA LEU A 31 11.96 0.44 1.88
C LEU A 31 12.94 1.34 1.12
N THR A 32 13.42 2.40 1.76
CA THR A 32 14.55 3.19 1.25
C THR A 32 15.80 2.85 2.06
N ILE A 33 16.88 2.46 1.37
CA ILE A 33 18.20 2.31 1.97
C ILE A 33 19.10 3.45 1.51
N THR A 34 20.00 3.87 2.39
CA THR A 34 20.99 4.91 2.11
C THR A 34 22.38 4.40 2.45
N PHE A 35 23.34 4.66 1.57
CA PHE A 35 24.75 4.37 1.81
C PHE A 35 25.43 5.66 2.23
N GLU A 36 26.07 5.67 3.39
CA GLU A 36 26.65 6.87 3.98
C GLU A 36 28.11 6.63 4.38
N CYS A 37 28.93 7.66 4.28
CA CYS A 37 30.30 7.65 4.75
C CYS A 37 30.56 8.88 5.61
N ASP A 38 31.12 8.67 6.80
CA ASP A 38 31.54 9.70 7.73
C ASP A 38 33.05 9.98 7.63
N ASP A 39 33.43 11.22 7.95
CA ASP A 39 34.82 11.65 8.07
C ASP A 39 35.69 11.37 6.82
N ILE A 40 35.14 11.53 5.61
CA ILE A 40 35.90 11.40 4.37
C ILE A 40 37.10 12.37 4.41
N PRO A 41 38.36 11.87 4.44
CA PRO A 41 39.53 12.70 4.59
C PRO A 41 39.93 13.34 3.25
N ALA A 42 40.81 14.34 3.33
CA ALA A 42 41.52 14.83 2.15
C ALA A 42 42.39 13.69 1.53
N PRO A 43 42.52 13.61 0.19
CA PRO A 43 42.13 14.62 -0.80
C PRO A 43 40.63 14.66 -1.14
N GLY A 44 39.82 13.77 -0.57
CA GLY A 44 38.37 13.67 -0.80
C GLY A 44 38.01 12.78 -1.99
N VAL A 45 36.73 12.41 -2.07
CA VAL A 45 36.20 11.49 -3.08
C VAL A 45 35.98 12.22 -4.40
N PHE A 46 36.45 11.60 -5.48
CA PHE A 46 36.27 12.03 -6.85
C PHE A 46 35.46 11.02 -7.69
N GLY A 47 35.45 9.74 -7.29
CA GLY A 47 34.61 8.72 -7.89
C GLY A 47 34.21 7.65 -6.88
N VAL A 48 33.09 6.99 -7.16
CA VAL A 48 32.50 5.94 -6.33
C VAL A 48 32.17 4.74 -7.22
N GLU A 49 32.46 3.55 -6.71
CA GLU A 49 31.87 2.31 -7.17
C GLU A 49 31.26 1.60 -5.95
N LEU A 50 29.97 1.27 -6.04
CA LEU A 50 29.22 0.54 -5.04
C LEU A 50 28.50 -0.61 -5.75
N ASP A 51 28.88 -1.83 -5.40
CA ASP A 51 28.19 -3.06 -5.78
C ASP A 51 27.54 -3.64 -4.53
N HIS A 52 26.24 -3.86 -4.58
CA HIS A 52 25.49 -4.41 -3.46
C HIS A 52 24.58 -5.53 -3.96
N SER A 53 24.33 -6.49 -3.09
CA SER A 53 23.37 -7.56 -3.32
C SER A 53 22.28 -7.57 -2.26
N VAL A 54 21.15 -8.11 -2.67
CA VAL A 54 19.95 -8.29 -1.86
C VAL A 54 19.69 -9.78 -1.77
N ASP A 55 19.79 -10.32 -0.57
CA ASP A 55 19.39 -11.69 -0.27
C ASP A 55 17.99 -11.69 0.37
N ALA A 56 17.02 -12.17 -0.41
CA ALA A 56 15.61 -12.29 -0.04
C ALA A 56 15.20 -13.75 0.25
N THR A 57 16.12 -14.62 0.69
CA THR A 57 15.93 -16.07 0.89
C THR A 57 14.74 -16.50 1.75
N SER A 58 14.07 -15.58 2.45
CA SER A 58 12.88 -15.86 3.28
C SER A 58 11.61 -15.12 2.85
N ILE A 59 11.62 -14.39 1.74
CA ILE A 59 10.41 -13.81 1.14
C ILE A 59 9.68 -14.95 0.39
N THR A 60 8.56 -15.41 0.94
CA THR A 60 7.87 -16.64 0.49
C THR A 60 7.10 -16.38 -0.79
N ALA A 61 7.75 -16.60 -1.95
CA ALA A 61 7.18 -16.34 -3.28
C ALA A 61 5.86 -17.11 -3.55
N SER A 62 4.70 -16.51 -3.22
CA SER A 62 3.40 -16.84 -3.81
C SER A 62 3.22 -16.04 -5.11
N SER A 63 3.82 -16.50 -6.20
CA SER A 63 3.59 -16.07 -7.60
C SER A 63 3.83 -14.59 -8.01
N GLY A 64 4.01 -13.66 -7.08
CA GLY A 64 4.48 -12.28 -7.35
C GLY A 64 5.90 -12.11 -6.84
N GLY A 65 6.90 -12.20 -7.72
CA GLY A 65 8.30 -11.96 -7.35
C GLY A 65 8.52 -10.57 -6.74
N LEU A 66 9.64 -10.38 -6.04
CA LEU A 66 10.10 -9.09 -5.53
C LEU A 66 10.08 -8.07 -6.68
N LYS A 67 9.04 -7.24 -6.74
CA LYS A 67 9.00 -6.14 -7.69
C LYS A 67 9.86 -5.05 -7.10
N VAL A 68 11.07 -4.87 -7.61
CA VAL A 68 11.74 -3.58 -7.46
C VAL A 68 10.78 -2.55 -8.04
N GLY A 69 10.23 -1.71 -7.17
CA GLY A 69 9.45 -0.56 -7.60
C GLY A 69 10.38 0.26 -8.47
N VAL A 70 10.20 0.18 -9.80
CA VAL A 70 10.77 1.17 -10.69
C VAL A 70 10.28 2.50 -10.13
N PRO A 71 11.16 3.41 -9.66
CA PRO A 71 10.68 4.70 -9.21
C PRO A 71 9.88 5.29 -10.35
N THR A 72 8.62 5.64 -10.08
CA THR A 72 7.74 6.31 -11.03
C THR A 72 8.27 7.72 -11.26
N VAL A 73 9.37 7.83 -11.99
CA VAL A 73 9.84 9.07 -12.58
C VAL A 73 9.12 9.16 -13.92
N GLU A 74 8.15 10.07 -13.97
CA GLU A 74 7.58 10.54 -15.23
C GLU A 74 8.73 11.03 -16.13
N TYR A 75 8.97 10.26 -17.19
CA TYR A 75 10.20 10.26 -17.98
C TYR A 75 10.35 11.52 -18.85
N ILE A 76 11.39 12.33 -18.61
CA ILE A 76 11.96 13.22 -19.63
C ILE A 76 13.23 12.57 -20.17
N ALA A 77 13.07 11.86 -21.28
CA ALA A 77 14.15 11.27 -22.04
C ALA A 77 15.17 12.32 -22.51
N SER A 78 16.36 12.36 -21.93
CA SER A 78 17.54 12.76 -22.70
C SER A 78 18.81 12.02 -22.25
N ARG A 79 19.17 11.00 -23.06
CA ARG A 79 20.43 10.22 -23.10
C ARG A 79 20.70 9.19 -22.00
N GLY A 80 20.12 8.00 -22.18
CA GLY A 80 20.94 6.78 -22.32
C GLY A 80 21.23 5.92 -21.09
N SER A 81 20.53 6.09 -19.97
CA SER A 81 20.51 5.13 -18.85
C SER A 81 19.10 4.54 -18.71
N THR A 82 18.97 3.23 -18.53
CA THR A 82 17.66 2.53 -18.50
C THR A 82 17.39 1.81 -17.18
N SER A 83 17.72 2.42 -16.05
CA SER A 83 17.04 2.17 -14.76
C SER A 83 17.35 3.27 -13.75
N ASP A 84 16.36 4.10 -13.40
CA ASP A 84 16.48 5.22 -12.46
C ASP A 84 16.40 4.79 -10.97
N ALA A 85 16.78 3.55 -10.63
CA ALA A 85 16.50 3.00 -9.31
C ALA A 85 17.40 3.55 -8.18
N TYR A 86 18.55 4.13 -8.52
CA TYR A 86 19.37 4.88 -7.56
C TYR A 86 19.10 6.37 -7.68
N THR A 87 18.90 7.01 -6.53
CA THR A 87 19.00 8.46 -6.43
C THR A 87 20.39 8.80 -5.90
N ASP A 88 21.10 9.67 -6.64
CA ASP A 88 22.39 10.20 -6.21
C ASP A 88 22.29 10.80 -4.81
N GLY A 89 23.23 10.45 -3.94
CA GLY A 89 23.36 11.11 -2.65
C GLY A 89 23.97 12.51 -2.78
N ASN A 90 24.22 13.16 -1.65
CA ASN A 90 24.80 14.51 -1.61
C ASN A 90 26.34 14.53 -1.81
N ILE A 91 26.95 13.41 -2.21
CA ILE A 91 28.39 13.32 -2.41
C ILE A 91 28.88 14.25 -3.51
N PHE A 92 28.11 14.43 -4.58
CA PHE A 92 28.45 15.30 -5.71
C PHE A 92 27.40 16.39 -5.97
N ASP A 93 26.64 16.75 -4.94
CA ASP A 93 25.62 17.79 -5.01
C ASP A 93 26.15 19.04 -5.72
N THR A 94 25.40 19.51 -6.72
CA THR A 94 25.70 20.69 -7.56
C THR A 94 26.90 20.56 -8.51
N LEU A 95 27.56 19.41 -8.56
CA LEU A 95 28.70 19.16 -9.44
C LEU A 95 28.27 18.38 -10.68
N ALA A 96 28.99 18.56 -11.79
CA ALA A 96 28.76 17.74 -12.97
C ALA A 96 29.32 16.34 -12.71
N THR A 97 28.51 15.30 -12.88
CA THR A 97 28.91 13.91 -12.76
C THR A 97 28.99 13.24 -14.14
N ILE A 98 29.71 12.11 -14.19
CA ILE A 98 29.65 11.13 -15.27
C ILE A 98 29.07 9.87 -14.64
N ASP A 99 27.82 9.57 -14.97
CA ASP A 99 27.18 8.31 -14.59
C ASP A 99 27.67 7.23 -15.53
N LEU A 100 28.61 6.42 -15.03
CA LEU A 100 29.27 5.41 -15.85
C LEU A 100 28.41 4.16 -15.95
N LYS A 101 27.78 3.78 -14.84
CA LYS A 101 26.82 2.68 -14.74
C LYS A 101 25.88 2.90 -13.56
N ASN A 102 24.59 2.76 -13.83
CA ASN A 102 23.56 2.70 -12.81
C ASN A 102 22.67 1.51 -13.18
N LEU A 103 23.08 0.32 -12.73
CA LEU A 103 22.38 -0.94 -13.00
C LEU A 103 21.74 -1.40 -11.70
N HIS A 104 20.46 -1.72 -11.74
CA HIS A 104 19.75 -2.24 -10.57
C HIS A 104 18.72 -3.28 -10.99
N ASP A 105 18.65 -4.36 -10.23
CA ASP A 105 17.63 -5.40 -10.34
C ASP A 105 17.18 -5.87 -8.95
N GLU A 106 16.32 -6.89 -8.94
CA GLU A 106 15.77 -7.50 -7.73
C GLU A 106 16.80 -8.17 -6.81
N THR A 107 18.01 -8.43 -7.30
CA THR A 107 19.09 -9.09 -6.57
C THR A 107 20.17 -8.14 -6.10
N GLY A 108 20.11 -6.85 -6.46
CA GLY A 108 21.17 -5.91 -6.16
C GLY A 108 21.35 -4.82 -7.20
N GLY A 109 22.50 -4.17 -7.16
CA GLY A 109 22.84 -3.18 -8.16
C GLY A 109 24.29 -2.74 -8.10
N LEU A 110 24.71 -2.12 -9.20
CA LEU A 110 26.00 -1.51 -9.39
C LEU A 110 25.81 -0.02 -9.69
N TYR A 111 26.28 0.80 -8.75
CA TYR A 111 26.30 2.25 -8.86
C TYR A 111 27.74 2.73 -9.05
N VAL A 112 28.02 3.35 -10.20
CA VAL A 112 29.34 3.90 -10.55
C VAL A 112 29.18 5.32 -11.05
N VAL A 113 29.71 6.25 -10.27
CA VAL A 113 29.65 7.69 -10.54
C VAL A 113 31.03 8.32 -10.35
N SER A 114 31.36 9.30 -11.18
CA SER A 114 32.61 10.07 -11.05
C SER A 114 32.37 11.54 -11.35
N LEU A 115 33.14 12.43 -10.73
CA LEU A 115 33.07 13.86 -11.03
C LEU A 115 33.59 14.14 -12.44
N ASN A 116 32.83 14.96 -13.18
CA ASN A 116 33.23 15.50 -14.45
C ASN A 116 34.05 16.79 -14.25
N ASN A 117 35.28 16.83 -14.76
CA ASN A 117 36.16 17.99 -14.68
C ASN A 117 36.00 18.97 -15.88
N GLU A 118 34.95 18.83 -16.70
CA GLU A 118 34.75 19.63 -17.91
C GLU A 118 34.53 21.13 -17.65
N SER A 119 34.05 21.52 -16.46
CA SER A 119 33.77 22.92 -16.10
C SER A 119 34.88 23.60 -15.27
N GLY A 120 36.00 22.92 -15.05
CA GLY A 120 37.12 23.39 -14.22
C GLY A 120 37.29 22.57 -12.95
N ALA A 121 38.34 22.89 -12.17
CA ALA A 121 38.77 22.12 -11.01
C ALA A 121 37.62 21.88 -10.03
N GLN A 122 37.13 20.64 -10.02
CA GLN A 122 36.13 20.18 -9.04
C GLN A 122 36.79 20.00 -7.68
N THR A 123 36.08 20.39 -6.63
CA THR A 123 36.52 20.14 -5.25
C THR A 123 36.04 18.74 -4.86
N PRO A 124 36.94 17.78 -4.56
CA PRO A 124 36.52 16.45 -4.13
C PRO A 124 35.69 16.51 -2.84
N ALA A 125 34.79 15.55 -2.67
CA ALA A 125 33.91 15.51 -1.50
C ALA A 125 34.68 15.11 -0.23
N THR A 126 34.51 15.85 0.86
CA THR A 126 35.10 15.54 2.18
C THR A 126 34.04 15.64 3.29
N GLY A 127 34.30 15.05 4.45
CA GLY A 127 33.37 15.02 5.58
C GLY A 127 32.30 13.93 5.45
N SER A 128 31.19 14.08 6.16
CA SER A 128 30.08 13.12 6.11
C SER A 128 29.20 13.32 4.87
N LYS A 129 28.97 12.25 4.11
CA LYS A 129 28.25 12.25 2.84
C LYS A 129 27.35 11.03 2.68
N THR A 130 26.19 11.27 2.09
CA THR A 130 25.36 10.21 1.49
C THR A 130 25.90 9.93 0.10
N ILE A 131 26.24 8.68 -0.15
CA ILE A 131 26.80 8.19 -1.41
C ILE A 131 25.68 7.99 -2.42
N SER A 132 24.69 7.18 -2.05
CA SER A 132 23.54 6.83 -2.88
C SER A 132 22.36 6.39 -2.02
N SER A 133 21.19 6.33 -2.65
CA SER A 133 20.00 5.72 -2.07
C SER A 133 19.30 4.82 -3.08
N THR A 134 18.69 3.74 -2.59
CA THR A 134 17.94 2.77 -3.41
C THR A 134 16.64 2.45 -2.71
N SER A 135 15.57 2.24 -3.47
CA SER A 135 14.25 1.88 -2.93
C SER A 135 13.78 0.51 -3.40
N TYR A 136 13.17 -0.26 -2.50
CA TYR A 136 12.60 -1.60 -2.75
C TYR A 136 11.14 -1.62 -2.33
N TYR A 137 10.28 -2.23 -3.15
CA TYR A 137 8.91 -2.54 -2.75
C TYR A 137 8.86 -3.99 -2.25
N LEU A 138 8.25 -4.22 -1.08
CA LEU A 138 8.34 -5.48 -0.37
C LEU A 138 6.94 -6.11 -0.25
N PRO A 139 6.50 -6.94 -1.21
CA PRO A 139 5.10 -7.41 -1.27
C PRO A 139 4.75 -8.53 -0.30
N GLN A 140 5.71 -9.03 0.47
CA GLN A 140 5.59 -10.26 1.24
C GLN A 140 6.43 -10.16 2.52
N PRO A 141 6.01 -10.83 3.61
CA PRO A 141 6.76 -10.84 4.86
C PRO A 141 8.03 -11.69 4.72
N GLY A 142 8.99 -11.45 5.61
CA GLY A 142 10.24 -12.20 5.63
C GLY A 142 11.41 -11.42 6.21
N THR A 143 12.62 -11.80 5.82
CA THR A 143 13.86 -11.09 6.12
C THR A 143 14.59 -10.75 4.83
N LEU A 144 14.95 -9.49 4.70
CA LEU A 144 15.77 -8.94 3.63
C LEU A 144 17.17 -8.67 4.17
N THR A 145 18.20 -9.17 3.49
CA THR A 145 19.60 -8.86 3.83
C THR A 145 20.22 -8.02 2.72
N ILE A 146 20.74 -6.85 3.07
CA ILE A 146 21.51 -5.99 2.17
C ILE A 146 22.99 -6.23 2.43
N ASN A 147 23.72 -6.69 1.42
CA ASN A 147 25.16 -6.89 1.46
C ASN A 147 25.86 -5.88 0.56
N VAL A 148 27.05 -5.43 0.96
CA VAL A 148 27.95 -4.70 0.06
C VAL A 148 29.02 -5.66 -0.42
N ASP A 149 28.99 -5.95 -1.72
CA ASP A 149 29.90 -6.91 -2.35
C ASP A 149 31.21 -6.24 -2.77
N ASN A 150 31.12 -5.00 -3.25
CA ASN A 150 32.27 -4.17 -3.57
C ASN A 150 32.00 -2.70 -3.21
N PHE A 151 33.01 -2.03 -2.66
CA PHE A 151 32.91 -0.60 -2.36
C PHE A 151 34.26 0.08 -2.53
N ILE A 152 34.32 1.03 -3.45
CA ILE A 152 35.53 1.78 -3.78
C ILE A 152 35.20 3.26 -3.77
N LEU A 153 35.99 4.01 -3.00
CA LEU A 153 36.05 5.45 -3.07
C LEU A 153 37.38 5.84 -3.71
N GLY A 154 37.35 6.49 -4.87
CA GLY A 154 38.54 6.94 -5.59
C GLY A 154 38.80 8.43 -5.43
N ASP A 155 40.06 8.83 -5.28
CA ASP A 155 40.47 10.24 -5.31
C ASP A 155 40.66 10.78 -6.75
N GLN A 156 40.97 12.08 -6.86
CA GLN A 156 41.21 12.75 -8.15
C GLN A 156 42.41 12.21 -8.95
N ASN A 157 43.28 11.40 -8.33
CA ASN A 157 44.44 10.77 -8.97
C ASN A 157 44.16 9.30 -9.33
N GLY A 158 42.94 8.81 -9.09
CA GLY A 158 42.57 7.41 -9.28
C GLY A 158 43.15 6.47 -8.23
N GLN A 159 43.52 6.98 -7.05
CA GLN A 159 43.92 6.16 -5.90
C GLN A 159 42.71 5.88 -5.01
N GLN A 160 42.63 4.68 -4.44
CA GLN A 160 41.59 4.33 -3.50
C GLN A 160 41.79 5.06 -2.15
N LEU A 161 40.71 5.61 -1.60
CA LEU A 161 40.65 6.27 -0.30
C LEU A 161 40.44 5.20 0.78
N ALA A 162 41.55 4.61 1.22
CA ALA A 162 41.62 3.50 2.18
C ALA A 162 41.06 2.16 1.67
N ASP A 163 41.79 1.08 1.93
CA ASP A 163 41.57 -0.24 1.34
C ASP A 163 40.71 -1.17 2.22
N ASP A 164 40.31 -0.75 3.43
CA ASP A 164 39.76 -1.62 4.49
C ASP A 164 38.34 -1.28 4.96
N HIS A 165 37.50 -0.75 4.08
CA HIS A 165 36.09 -0.50 4.41
C HIS A 165 35.30 -1.81 4.46
N THR A 166 35.09 -2.34 5.66
CA THR A 166 34.08 -3.37 5.88
C THR A 166 32.74 -2.71 6.18
N ILE A 167 31.89 -2.56 5.17
CA ILE A 167 30.48 -2.20 5.40
C ILE A 167 29.76 -3.45 5.89
N THR A 168 29.15 -3.37 7.07
CA THR A 168 28.42 -4.50 7.66
C THR A 168 27.07 -4.65 6.96
N SER A 169 26.70 -5.88 6.60
CA SER A 169 25.38 -6.17 6.05
C SER A 169 24.27 -5.80 7.03
N VAL A 170 23.11 -5.42 6.50
CA VAL A 170 21.94 -5.07 7.31
C VAL A 170 20.82 -6.08 7.05
N ASN A 171 20.28 -6.64 8.13
CA ASN A 171 19.08 -7.47 8.10
C ASN A 171 17.87 -6.61 8.44
N ILE A 172 16.83 -6.71 7.63
CA ILE A 172 15.59 -5.97 7.75
C ILE A 172 14.45 -6.97 7.84
N THR A 173 13.65 -6.88 8.90
CA THR A 173 12.44 -7.71 9.03
C THR A 173 11.30 -7.06 8.26
N VAL A 174 10.71 -7.79 7.32
CA VAL A 174 9.45 -7.41 6.67
C VAL A 174 8.33 -8.06 7.47
N ASN A 175 7.59 -7.23 8.21
CA ASN A 175 6.49 -7.69 9.03
C ASN A 175 5.34 -8.11 8.13
N ASP A 176 4.72 -9.21 8.51
CA ASP A 176 3.41 -9.58 7.98
C ASP A 176 2.41 -8.54 8.46
N LEU A 177 1.74 -7.88 7.52
CA LEU A 177 0.58 -7.09 7.87
C LEU A 177 -0.53 -8.10 8.10
N PRO A 178 -1.22 -8.06 9.25
CA PRO A 178 -2.31 -8.97 9.44
C PRO A 178 -3.40 -8.61 8.42
N LEU A 179 -3.57 -9.43 7.41
CA LEU A 179 -4.50 -9.20 6.31
C LEU A 179 -5.69 -10.12 6.49
N ALA A 180 -6.83 -9.53 6.84
CA ALA A 180 -8.09 -10.24 6.83
C ALA A 180 -8.73 -10.17 5.44
N SER A 181 -9.18 -11.31 4.91
CA SER A 181 -10.18 -11.32 3.84
C SER A 181 -11.56 -11.49 4.46
N LEU A 182 -12.59 -11.00 3.77
CA LEU A 182 -13.97 -11.12 4.23
C LEU A 182 -14.86 -11.65 3.11
N VAL A 183 -15.55 -12.75 3.38
CA VAL A 183 -16.57 -13.31 2.50
C VAL A 183 -17.87 -13.42 3.28
N GLY A 184 -18.99 -13.08 2.66
CA GLY A 184 -20.31 -13.26 3.25
C GLY A 184 -21.40 -13.25 2.19
N ASN A 185 -22.62 -13.52 2.64
CA ASN A 185 -23.81 -13.50 1.80
C ASN A 185 -24.84 -12.53 2.38
N ILE A 186 -25.51 -11.78 1.53
CA ILE A 186 -26.57 -10.84 1.90
C ILE A 186 -27.83 -11.22 1.14
N GLU A 187 -28.93 -11.45 1.87
CA GLU A 187 -30.26 -11.67 1.32
C GLU A 187 -31.13 -10.43 1.58
N ARG A 188 -31.96 -10.09 0.60
CA ARG A 188 -33.03 -9.09 0.77
C ARG A 188 -34.31 -9.80 1.14
N GLU A 189 -34.90 -9.47 2.28
CA GLU A 189 -36.20 -10.03 2.64
C GLU A 189 -37.25 -9.64 1.58
N ALA A 190 -38.16 -10.55 1.23
CA ALA A 190 -39.24 -10.32 0.25
C ALA A 190 -38.84 -10.32 -1.23
N TYR A 191 -37.56 -10.40 -1.55
CA TYR A 191 -37.12 -10.46 -2.93
C TYR A 191 -37.58 -11.76 -3.62
N ASP A 192 -38.16 -11.64 -4.82
CA ASP A 192 -38.75 -12.79 -5.53
C ASP A 192 -37.78 -13.48 -6.52
N GLY A 193 -36.56 -12.94 -6.68
CA GLY A 193 -35.53 -13.46 -7.55
C GLY A 193 -35.66 -13.05 -9.02
N THR A 194 -36.66 -12.26 -9.39
CA THR A 194 -36.94 -11.96 -10.81
C THR A 194 -36.19 -10.73 -11.34
N ASN A 195 -35.79 -9.78 -10.48
CA ASN A 195 -35.16 -8.55 -10.96
C ASN A 195 -33.67 -8.70 -11.31
N THR A 196 -32.80 -9.41 -10.62
CA THR A 196 -31.32 -9.38 -10.83
C THR A 196 -30.61 -8.03 -10.67
N ASP A 197 -31.26 -6.85 -10.75
CA ASP A 197 -30.58 -5.58 -10.51
C ASP A 197 -30.27 -5.41 -9.01
N LEU A 198 -29.02 -5.70 -8.65
CA LEU A 198 -28.47 -5.46 -7.32
C LEU A 198 -27.78 -4.10 -7.20
N THR A 199 -27.96 -3.17 -8.15
CA THR A 199 -27.32 -1.83 -8.04
C THR A 199 -27.79 -1.04 -6.83
N ALA A 200 -28.93 -1.40 -6.26
CA ALA A 200 -29.43 -0.87 -4.99
C ALA A 200 -28.66 -1.38 -3.75
N LEU A 201 -27.98 -2.54 -3.80
CA LEU A 201 -27.24 -3.07 -2.66
C LEU A 201 -25.84 -2.44 -2.58
N THR A 202 -25.55 -1.78 -1.46
CA THR A 202 -24.23 -1.23 -1.16
C THR A 202 -23.63 -1.89 0.08
N ILE A 203 -22.34 -2.21 -0.01
CA ILE A 203 -21.55 -2.74 1.10
C ILE A 203 -20.32 -1.85 1.21
N THR A 204 -20.16 -1.22 2.36
CA THR A 204 -19.01 -0.37 2.66
C THR A 204 -18.28 -0.91 3.88
N ILE A 205 -16.95 -1.02 3.77
CA ILE A 205 -16.08 -1.41 4.89
C ILE A 205 -15.11 -0.26 5.15
N ASP A 206 -15.02 0.23 6.39
CA ASP A 206 -14.11 1.32 6.79
C ASP A 206 -14.21 2.60 5.96
N ASP A 207 -15.43 2.99 5.55
CA ASP A 207 -15.69 4.11 4.66
C ASP A 207 -14.92 4.04 3.32
N ALA A 208 -14.47 2.84 2.92
CA ALA A 208 -13.79 2.61 1.66
C ALA A 208 -14.77 2.69 0.47
N ALA A 209 -14.25 2.57 -0.76
CA ALA A 209 -15.11 2.42 -1.92
C ALA A 209 -15.99 1.16 -1.77
N PRO A 210 -17.22 1.14 -2.32
CA PRO A 210 -18.11 0.00 -2.21
C PRO A 210 -17.45 -1.30 -2.68
N VAL A 211 -17.66 -2.37 -1.92
CA VAL A 211 -17.12 -3.70 -2.22
C VAL A 211 -17.77 -4.22 -3.50
N SER A 212 -17.00 -4.90 -4.35
CA SER A 212 -17.57 -5.60 -5.50
C SER A 212 -18.48 -6.72 -5.00
N VAL A 213 -19.77 -6.57 -5.28
CA VAL A 213 -20.79 -7.58 -5.01
C VAL A 213 -20.95 -8.46 -6.24
N VAL A 214 -21.08 -9.77 -6.03
CA VAL A 214 -21.40 -10.74 -7.09
C VAL A 214 -22.77 -11.32 -6.76
N GLU A 215 -23.70 -11.25 -7.71
CA GLU A 215 -25.01 -11.91 -7.57
C GLU A 215 -24.83 -13.41 -7.26
N ASP A 216 -25.57 -13.91 -6.27
CA ASP A 216 -25.71 -15.34 -6.10
C ASP A 216 -26.48 -15.89 -7.32
N ALA A 217 -26.07 -17.06 -7.81
CA ALA A 217 -26.76 -17.78 -8.89
C ALA A 217 -28.22 -18.14 -8.53
N GLY A 218 -28.60 -18.07 -7.26
CA GLY A 218 -29.98 -18.22 -6.77
C GLY A 218 -30.88 -16.99 -6.97
N GLY A 219 -30.27 -15.80 -7.14
CA GLY A 219 -30.97 -14.53 -7.29
C GLY A 219 -31.56 -13.95 -6.01
N ASP A 220 -31.65 -14.70 -4.91
CA ASP A 220 -32.20 -14.25 -3.62
C ASP A 220 -31.21 -13.45 -2.75
N GLY A 221 -29.94 -13.41 -3.16
CA GLY A 221 -28.93 -12.68 -2.44
C GLY A 221 -27.69 -12.33 -3.26
N ALA A 222 -26.70 -11.83 -2.55
CA ALA A 222 -25.45 -11.35 -3.10
C ALA A 222 -24.29 -11.88 -2.26
N ASP A 223 -23.36 -12.56 -2.92
CA ASP A 223 -22.09 -12.91 -2.33
C ASP A 223 -21.15 -11.72 -2.46
N PHE A 224 -20.47 -11.37 -1.37
CA PHE A 224 -19.41 -10.38 -1.42
C PHE A 224 -18.08 -11.00 -1.03
N THR A 225 -17.03 -10.54 -1.69
CA THR A 225 -15.65 -10.89 -1.36
C THR A 225 -14.84 -9.61 -1.27
N TYR A 226 -14.34 -9.33 -0.07
CA TYR A 226 -13.37 -8.29 0.16
C TYR A 226 -11.99 -8.92 0.26
N ALA A 227 -11.18 -8.70 -0.77
CA ALA A 227 -9.82 -9.25 -0.89
C ALA A 227 -8.72 -8.19 -0.68
N GLU A 228 -9.09 -6.97 -0.27
CA GLU A 228 -8.11 -5.94 0.09
C GLU A 228 -7.71 -6.04 1.56
N THR A 229 -6.64 -5.35 1.92
CA THR A 229 -6.05 -5.36 3.27
C THR A 229 -6.99 -4.71 4.29
N LEU A 230 -7.78 -5.52 4.99
CA LEU A 230 -8.59 -5.04 6.12
C LEU A 230 -7.76 -4.99 7.40
N ALA A 231 -7.96 -3.94 8.18
CA ALA A 231 -7.49 -3.90 9.56
C ALA A 231 -8.23 -4.97 10.37
N LEU A 232 -7.61 -5.52 11.42
CA LEU A 232 -8.26 -6.52 12.31
C LEU A 232 -9.50 -5.98 13.07
N THR A 233 -9.76 -4.68 12.95
CA THR A 233 -10.97 -4.02 13.42
C THR A 233 -11.49 -3.14 12.31
N SER A 234 -12.66 -3.48 11.79
CA SER A 234 -13.32 -2.75 10.71
C SER A 234 -14.76 -2.39 11.06
N THR A 235 -15.30 -1.40 10.37
CA THR A 235 -16.72 -1.03 10.35
C THR A 235 -17.37 -1.63 9.11
N LEU A 236 -18.61 -2.09 9.22
CA LEU A 236 -19.37 -2.64 8.10
C LEU A 236 -20.70 -1.89 8.01
N VAL A 237 -20.99 -1.34 6.85
CA VAL A 237 -22.29 -0.77 6.50
C VAL A 237 -22.86 -1.59 5.34
N VAL A 238 -24.07 -2.10 5.52
CA VAL A 238 -24.82 -2.78 4.46
C VAL A 238 -26.14 -2.06 4.30
N ASP A 239 -26.45 -1.66 3.07
CA ASP A 239 -27.62 -0.85 2.76
C ASP A 239 -28.23 -1.26 1.42
N ALA A 240 -29.55 -1.20 1.31
CA ALA A 240 -30.27 -1.48 0.07
C ALA A 240 -31.59 -0.73 0.02
N ASP A 241 -31.93 -0.15 -1.15
CA ASP A 241 -33.19 0.56 -1.35
C ASP A 241 -34.40 -0.24 -0.86
N SER A 242 -35.33 0.42 -0.16
CA SER A 242 -36.53 -0.17 0.45
C SER A 242 -36.29 -1.14 1.61
N HIS A 243 -35.04 -1.33 2.02
CA HIS A 243 -34.66 -2.26 3.07
C HIS A 243 -33.98 -1.50 4.21
N LEU A 244 -34.22 -1.98 5.42
CA LEU A 244 -33.59 -1.44 6.61
C LEU A 244 -32.12 -1.86 6.62
N GLY A 245 -31.24 -0.90 6.34
CA GLY A 245 -29.80 -1.06 6.41
C GLY A 245 -29.31 -1.43 7.81
N CYS A 246 -28.05 -1.84 7.89
CA CYS A 246 -27.39 -2.11 9.16
C CYS A 246 -25.97 -1.54 9.18
N THR A 247 -25.48 -1.23 10.37
CA THR A 247 -24.13 -0.75 10.59
C THR A 247 -23.52 -1.41 11.82
N ASP A 248 -22.40 -2.09 11.63
CA ASP A 248 -21.55 -2.55 12.73
C ASP A 248 -20.46 -1.52 13.01
N ALA A 249 -20.53 -0.96 14.22
CA ALA A 249 -19.59 0.05 14.68
C ALA A 249 -18.15 -0.47 14.80
N THR A 250 -17.96 -1.77 15.02
CA THR A 250 -16.68 -2.48 14.92
C THR A 250 -16.93 -4.00 14.93
N PHE A 251 -16.37 -4.74 13.99
CA PHE A 251 -16.25 -6.20 14.07
C PHE A 251 -14.78 -6.62 14.03
N ALA A 252 -14.47 -7.71 14.74
CA ALA A 252 -13.11 -8.23 14.85
C ALA A 252 -12.88 -9.27 13.75
N LEU A 253 -11.83 -9.06 12.97
CA LEU A 253 -11.40 -10.00 11.96
C LEU A 253 -10.24 -10.84 12.51
N LEU A 254 -10.13 -12.07 12.01
CA LEU A 254 -8.94 -12.88 12.17
C LEU A 254 -7.95 -12.53 11.06
N ASP A 255 -6.67 -12.72 11.35
CA ASP A 255 -5.56 -12.61 10.40
C ASP A 255 -5.51 -13.83 9.46
N GLU A 256 -6.64 -14.09 8.80
CA GLU A 256 -6.89 -15.16 7.85
C GLU A 256 -8.20 -14.87 7.10
N ASP A 257 -8.70 -15.85 6.34
CA ASP A 257 -9.99 -15.74 5.67
C ASP A 257 -11.14 -15.73 6.70
N ASN A 258 -11.95 -14.68 6.67
CA ASN A 258 -13.14 -14.56 7.51
C ASN A 258 -14.37 -14.86 6.67
N THR A 259 -15.16 -15.85 7.10
CA THR A 259 -16.47 -16.15 6.51
C THR A 259 -17.56 -15.68 7.46
N LEU A 260 -18.30 -14.68 7.02
CA LEU A 260 -19.56 -14.28 7.62
C LEU A 260 -20.67 -15.22 7.13
N GLY A 261 -21.70 -15.39 7.95
CA GLY A 261 -22.90 -16.12 7.57
C GLY A 261 -23.74 -15.35 6.56
N THR A 262 -25.04 -15.62 6.58
CA THR A 262 -26.01 -14.85 5.79
C THR A 262 -26.54 -13.69 6.62
N LEU A 263 -26.53 -12.48 6.05
CA LEU A 263 -27.22 -11.30 6.57
C LEU A 263 -28.54 -11.12 5.80
N VAL A 264 -29.66 -11.04 6.51
CA VAL A 264 -30.96 -10.72 5.89
C VAL A 264 -31.31 -9.27 6.19
N LEU A 265 -31.44 -8.44 5.16
CA LEU A 265 -31.95 -7.06 5.29
C LEU A 265 -33.48 -7.09 5.36
N LEU A 266 -34.05 -6.42 6.36
CA LEU A 266 -35.50 -6.39 6.55
C LEU A 266 -36.15 -5.43 5.56
N ALA A 267 -37.17 -5.88 4.85
CA ALA A 267 -37.89 -5.03 3.91
C ALA A 267 -38.81 -4.02 4.63
N GLY A 268 -38.88 -2.79 4.12
CA GLY A 268 -39.92 -1.82 4.48
C GLY A 268 -39.46 -0.42 4.87
N ASP A 269 -38.17 -0.09 4.78
CA ASP A 269 -37.64 1.28 4.96
C ASP A 269 -37.60 1.94 3.58
N VAL A 270 -38.74 2.48 3.14
CA VAL A 270 -38.95 2.93 1.76
C VAL A 270 -38.45 4.34 1.54
N ASN A 271 -38.30 5.12 2.60
CA ASN A 271 -37.86 6.51 2.55
C ASN A 271 -36.45 6.73 3.11
N ASP A 272 -35.71 5.64 3.33
CA ASP A 272 -34.34 5.60 3.86
C ASP A 272 -34.17 6.47 5.12
N ASP A 273 -35.09 6.35 6.08
CA ASP A 273 -35.07 7.11 7.34
C ASP A 273 -34.61 6.30 8.56
N ASP A 274 -34.03 5.12 8.31
CA ASP A 274 -33.53 4.14 9.27
C ASP A 274 -34.63 3.58 10.18
N THR A 275 -35.92 3.74 9.84
CA THR A 275 -37.06 3.34 10.66
C THR A 275 -38.27 2.91 9.84
N ILE A 276 -38.66 1.64 9.95
CA ILE A 276 -39.88 1.14 9.30
C ILE A 276 -41.12 1.62 10.06
N ASN A 277 -41.88 2.53 9.47
CA ASN A 277 -43.03 3.17 10.10
C ASN A 277 -44.20 3.49 9.14
N ILE A 278 -45.10 4.38 9.58
CA ILE A 278 -46.30 4.75 8.80
C ILE A 278 -45.95 5.59 7.57
N THR A 279 -44.80 6.25 7.58
CA THR A 279 -44.31 7.08 6.48
C THR A 279 -43.97 6.21 5.28
N ASP A 280 -43.32 5.05 5.50
CA ASP A 280 -43.03 4.03 4.48
C ASP A 280 -44.31 3.47 3.85
N SER A 281 -45.25 3.08 4.71
CA SER A 281 -46.57 2.63 4.24
C SER A 281 -47.30 3.71 3.44
N THR A 282 -47.10 4.98 3.78
CA THR A 282 -47.69 6.11 3.06
C THR A 282 -47.03 6.30 1.70
N ALA A 283 -45.71 6.13 1.60
CA ALA A 283 -44.97 6.19 0.34
C ALA A 283 -45.52 5.15 -0.65
N ILE A 284 -45.61 3.88 -0.25
CA ILE A 284 -46.23 2.81 -1.06
C ILE A 284 -47.69 3.15 -1.41
N GLY A 285 -48.44 3.65 -0.43
CA GLY A 285 -49.85 4.01 -0.61
C GLY A 285 -50.10 5.13 -1.63
N LEU A 286 -49.14 6.03 -1.84
CA LEU A 286 -49.23 7.09 -2.85
C LEU A 286 -49.14 6.53 -4.27
N ASP A 287 -48.43 5.42 -4.45
CA ASP A 287 -48.19 4.78 -5.75
C ASP A 287 -48.98 3.48 -5.96
N PHE A 288 -49.89 3.15 -5.02
CA PHE A 288 -50.71 1.96 -5.04
C PHE A 288 -51.47 1.75 -6.37
N GLY A 289 -51.29 0.58 -6.98
CA GLY A 289 -51.96 0.17 -8.21
C GLY A 289 -51.34 0.74 -9.48
N ASN A 290 -50.25 1.51 -9.37
CA ASN A 290 -49.43 1.86 -10.53
C ASN A 290 -48.61 0.64 -10.95
N ALA A 291 -48.56 0.38 -12.25
CA ALA A 291 -47.57 -0.53 -12.83
C ALA A 291 -46.33 0.29 -13.17
N MET A 292 -45.16 -0.12 -12.67
CA MET A 292 -43.83 0.53 -12.80
C MET A 292 -43.83 2.06 -12.83
N LEU A 293 -43.43 2.67 -11.71
CA LEU A 293 -42.80 3.99 -11.74
C LEU A 293 -41.29 3.85 -11.94
N ALA A 294 -40.61 4.97 -12.15
CA ALA A 294 -39.14 5.02 -12.19
C ALA A 294 -38.49 4.90 -10.80
N ASP A 295 -39.31 4.72 -9.76
CA ASP A 295 -38.89 4.61 -8.38
C ASP A 295 -39.16 3.18 -7.92
N GLU A 296 -38.11 2.38 -7.88
CA GLU A 296 -38.16 0.96 -7.53
C GLU A 296 -38.35 0.77 -6.01
N ALA A 297 -38.18 1.83 -5.20
CA ALA A 297 -38.19 1.73 -3.74
C ALA A 297 -39.57 1.36 -3.13
N VAL A 298 -40.66 1.59 -3.88
CA VAL A 298 -42.04 1.32 -3.42
C VAL A 298 -42.56 -0.07 -3.83
N ASP A 299 -41.83 -0.78 -4.68
CA ASP A 299 -42.13 -2.14 -5.17
C ASP A 299 -41.19 -3.14 -4.47
N ILE A 300 -41.46 -3.36 -3.19
CA ILE A 300 -40.53 -4.02 -2.25
C ILE A 300 -40.19 -5.45 -2.66
N ASN A 301 -41.18 -6.18 -3.17
CA ASN A 301 -40.98 -7.57 -3.61
C ASN A 301 -40.56 -7.69 -5.08
N ASP A 302 -40.44 -6.54 -5.76
CA ASP A 302 -39.96 -6.40 -7.13
C ASP A 302 -40.80 -7.16 -8.17
N ASP A 303 -42.10 -7.30 -7.90
CA ASP A 303 -43.03 -8.03 -8.78
C ASP A 303 -43.63 -7.15 -9.90
N GLN A 304 -43.17 -5.90 -10.00
CA GLN A 304 -43.59 -4.85 -10.94
C GLN A 304 -45.01 -4.33 -10.67
N ILE A 305 -45.61 -4.66 -9.53
CA ILE A 305 -46.97 -4.30 -9.18
C ILE A 305 -47.03 -3.80 -7.73
N ILE A 306 -47.04 -2.47 -7.56
CA ILE A 306 -47.22 -1.86 -6.24
C ILE A 306 -48.64 -2.14 -5.74
N ASN A 307 -48.76 -3.02 -4.74
CA ASN A 307 -50.04 -3.50 -4.24
C ASN A 307 -50.02 -3.77 -2.71
N VAL A 308 -50.92 -4.64 -2.24
CA VAL A 308 -51.03 -4.96 -0.82
C VAL A 308 -49.90 -5.87 -0.33
N LEU A 309 -49.25 -6.61 -1.25
CA LEU A 309 -48.12 -7.48 -0.94
C LEU A 309 -46.92 -6.67 -0.44
N ASP A 310 -46.63 -5.52 -1.05
CA ASP A 310 -45.59 -4.58 -0.59
C ASP A 310 -45.87 -4.07 0.82
N LEU A 311 -47.11 -3.66 1.07
CA LEU A 311 -47.55 -3.19 2.39
C LEU A 311 -47.47 -4.28 3.47
N ILE A 312 -47.56 -5.57 3.11
CA ILE A 312 -47.40 -6.66 4.07
C ILE A 312 -45.96 -6.70 4.59
N HIS A 313 -44.96 -6.37 3.76
CA HIS A 313 -43.56 -6.35 4.15
C HIS A 313 -43.28 -5.23 5.17
N VAL A 314 -43.74 -4.00 4.90
CA VAL A 314 -43.69 -2.89 5.87
C VAL A 314 -44.42 -3.25 7.17
N GLY A 315 -45.61 -3.86 7.07
CA GLY A 315 -46.40 -4.25 8.24
C GLY A 315 -45.76 -5.34 9.09
N ARG A 316 -45.01 -6.27 8.48
CA ARG A 316 -44.30 -7.35 9.16
C ARG A 316 -43.14 -6.82 10.02
N ASN A 317 -42.44 -5.80 9.53
CA ASN A 317 -41.27 -5.22 10.19
C ASN A 317 -41.55 -3.85 10.82
N TYR A 318 -42.83 -3.53 11.08
CA TYR A 318 -43.22 -2.23 11.60
C TYR A 318 -42.57 -1.92 12.95
N ALA A 319 -42.04 -0.70 13.08
CA ALA A 319 -41.29 -0.15 14.20
C ALA A 319 -39.88 -0.73 14.43
N GLU A 320 -39.34 -1.49 13.48
CA GLU A 320 -37.91 -1.80 13.44
C GLU A 320 -37.09 -0.56 13.08
N THR A 321 -35.87 -0.48 13.59
CA THR A 321 -34.91 0.62 13.35
C THR A 321 -33.57 0.04 12.98
N ALA A 322 -32.80 0.74 12.12
CA ALA A 322 -31.48 0.29 11.71
C ALA A 322 -30.59 -0.02 12.94
N GLY A 323 -29.85 -1.11 12.85
CA GLY A 323 -29.10 -1.67 13.97
C GLY A 323 -27.77 -2.29 13.55
N THR A 324 -27.20 -3.10 14.45
CA THR A 324 -25.99 -3.88 14.16
C THR A 324 -26.29 -4.99 13.15
N CYS A 325 -25.38 -5.24 12.22
CA CYS A 325 -25.53 -6.32 11.26
C CYS A 325 -25.47 -7.67 11.98
N SER A 326 -26.47 -8.53 11.73
CA SER A 326 -26.58 -9.83 12.40
C SER A 326 -26.53 -10.95 11.38
N PHE A 327 -25.37 -11.61 11.29
CA PHE A 327 -25.15 -12.77 10.43
C PHE A 327 -25.60 -14.07 11.13
N SER A 328 -26.29 -14.95 10.41
CA SER A 328 -26.76 -16.27 10.90
C SER A 328 -26.01 -17.45 10.31
#